data_AF-A0A3P8JUJ5-F1
#
_entry.id   AF-A0A3P8JUJ5-F1
#
_cell.length_a   1.000
_cell.length_b   1.000
_cell.length_c   1.000
_cell.angle_alpha   90.00
_cell.angle_beta   90.00
_cell.angle_gamma   90.00
#
_symmetry.space_group_name_H-M   'P 1'
#
loop_
_entity.id
_entity.type
_entity.pdbx_description
1 polymer ?
#
loop_
_entity_poly.entity_id
_entity_poly.type
_entity_poly.pdbx_seq_one_letter_code
_entity_poly.pdbx_strand_id
1 'polypeptide(L)'
;MTRLVDNAAATLSRGGRLVIVGAGASGRAALQAVNEYAPDEKHSLVGLIAGGPAAALQEMETAANDYDLGALELQALRFSDNDMLLALTVSGKTPWVWGAMRHAWSLGAPVAVLTQQADSEAAQLADIIVAPQTGPEAVAGFGNPKAQLAQRQLLNMLTTGLAIRGGRVFSNLRVDLQATSPRWAERQIAIVMEAAGCSRSEAKAALAACNQHCRTAILMLLAGLDAWQARELLMENNDHLRIALRDKTPQLAESQR
;
A
#
# COMPACT_ATOMS: atom_id res chain seq x y z
N MET A 1 -2.59 -11.64 8.52
CA MET A 1 -2.87 -10.52 7.59
C MET A 1 -3.56 -9.34 8.24
N THR A 2 -4.69 -9.50 8.93
CA THR A 2 -5.40 -8.36 9.56
C THR A 2 -4.50 -7.52 10.48
N ARG A 3 -3.75 -8.16 11.39
CA ARG A 3 -2.75 -7.49 12.25
C ARG A 3 -1.69 -6.71 11.46
N LEU A 4 -1.23 -7.23 10.32
CA LEU A 4 -0.26 -6.54 9.47
C LEU A 4 -0.86 -5.28 8.85
N VAL A 5 -2.09 -5.38 8.31
CA VAL A 5 -2.80 -4.23 7.74
C VAL A 5 -3.09 -3.17 8.80
N ASP A 6 -3.56 -3.56 9.97
CA ASP A 6 -3.91 -2.61 11.03
C ASP A 6 -2.67 -1.90 11.59
N ASN A 7 -1.55 -2.62 11.82
CA ASN A 7 -0.29 -2.01 12.26
C ASN A 7 0.28 -1.08 11.19
N ALA A 8 0.32 -1.52 9.93
CA ALA A 8 0.78 -0.68 8.82
C ALA A 8 -0.10 0.57 8.67
N ALA A 9 -1.43 0.44 8.72
CA ALA A 9 -2.33 1.58 8.66
C ALA A 9 -2.09 2.56 9.82
N ALA A 10 -1.88 2.06 11.04
CA ALA A 10 -1.55 2.88 12.20
C ALA A 10 -0.21 3.62 12.02
N THR A 11 0.83 2.96 11.50
CA THR A 11 2.11 3.60 11.18
C THR A 11 1.94 4.75 10.18
N LEU A 12 1.23 4.50 9.07
CA LEU A 12 0.99 5.52 8.05
C LEU A 12 0.18 6.71 8.61
N SER A 13 -0.81 6.45 9.48
CA SER A 13 -1.64 7.50 10.09
C SER A 13 -0.86 8.44 11.01
N ARG A 14 0.27 8.00 11.55
CA ARG A 14 1.16 8.82 12.40
C ARG A 14 2.23 9.56 11.59
N GLY A 15 2.20 9.46 10.27
CA GLY A 15 3.20 10.06 9.37
C GLY A 15 4.44 9.19 9.14
N GLY A 16 4.47 7.97 9.66
CA GLY A 16 5.52 6.99 9.38
C GLY A 16 5.41 6.36 7.99
N ARG A 17 6.41 5.55 7.62
CA ARG A 17 6.43 4.81 6.35
C ARG A 17 6.28 3.31 6.57
N LEU A 18 5.68 2.63 5.59
CA LEU A 18 5.77 1.18 5.45
C LEU A 18 6.86 0.85 4.43
N VAL A 19 7.98 0.32 4.89
CA VAL A 19 9.12 -0.05 4.03
C VAL A 19 9.06 -1.55 3.75
N ILE A 20 8.78 -1.92 2.50
CA ILE A 20 8.67 -3.29 2.02
C ILE A 20 9.98 -3.67 1.33
N VAL A 21 10.65 -4.70 1.84
CA VAL A 21 12.03 -5.04 1.42
C VAL A 21 12.12 -6.49 0.98
N GLY A 22 12.94 -6.79 -0.03
CA GLY A 22 13.22 -8.17 -0.45
C GLY A 22 14.37 -8.27 -1.43
N ALA A 23 14.75 -9.49 -1.80
CA ALA A 23 15.72 -9.75 -2.87
C ALA A 23 15.04 -10.46 -4.05
N GLY A 24 15.64 -10.36 -5.24
CA GLY A 24 15.19 -11.08 -6.43
C GLY A 24 13.70 -10.90 -6.71
N ALA A 25 12.98 -12.02 -6.89
CA ALA A 25 11.54 -12.01 -7.15
C ALA A 25 10.72 -11.36 -6.03
N SER A 26 11.10 -11.57 -4.77
CA SER A 26 10.44 -10.95 -3.62
C SER A 26 10.62 -9.44 -3.61
N GLY A 27 11.83 -8.95 -3.92
CA GLY A 27 12.10 -7.52 -4.05
C GLY A 27 11.33 -6.88 -5.22
N ARG A 28 11.25 -7.57 -6.37
CA ARG A 28 10.42 -7.12 -7.51
C ARG A 28 8.94 -7.01 -7.13
N ALA A 29 8.43 -7.97 -6.35
CA ALA A 29 7.07 -7.92 -5.84
C ALA A 29 6.85 -6.73 -4.89
N ALA A 30 7.83 -6.36 -4.06
CA ALA A 30 7.77 -5.16 -3.22
C ALA A 30 7.63 -3.89 -4.07
N LEU A 31 8.51 -3.70 -5.06
CA LEU A 31 8.49 -2.56 -5.96
C LEU A 31 7.16 -2.46 -6.72
N GLN A 32 6.67 -3.60 -7.23
CA GLN A 32 5.39 -3.67 -7.93
C GLN A 32 4.22 -3.25 -7.03
N ALA A 33 4.13 -3.80 -5.81
CA ALA A 33 3.05 -3.50 -4.88
C ALA A 33 3.02 -2.00 -4.51
N VAL A 34 4.19 -1.41 -4.32
CA VAL A 34 4.35 0.02 -4.03
C VAL A 34 3.86 0.88 -5.19
N ASN A 35 4.32 0.60 -6.40
CA ASN A 35 3.93 1.32 -7.61
C ASN A 35 2.42 1.18 -7.93
N GLU A 36 1.81 0.03 -7.64
CA GLU A 36 0.38 -0.20 -7.85
C GLU A 36 -0.51 0.53 -6.83
N TYR A 37 -0.02 0.69 -5.59
CA TYR A 37 -0.73 1.41 -4.53
C TYR A 37 -0.90 2.89 -4.87
N ALA A 38 0.18 3.54 -5.29
CA ALA A 38 0.19 4.95 -5.65
C ALA A 38 1.26 5.17 -6.73
N PRO A 39 0.87 5.50 -7.98
CA PRO A 39 1.84 5.70 -9.07
C PRO A 39 2.63 7.02 -8.94
N ASP A 40 2.29 7.87 -7.98
CA ASP A 40 2.96 9.13 -7.68
C ASP A 40 4.00 8.97 -6.56
N GLU A 41 5.21 9.53 -6.76
CA GLU A 41 6.38 9.32 -5.89
C GLU A 41 6.24 9.85 -4.43
N LYS A 42 5.11 10.48 -4.08
CA LYS A 42 4.87 11.06 -2.75
C LYS A 42 3.92 10.20 -1.92
N HIS A 43 4.31 8.96 -1.64
CA HIS A 43 3.53 8.08 -0.78
C HIS A 43 4.36 7.46 0.34
N SER A 44 3.71 7.18 1.45
CA SER A 44 4.33 6.61 2.66
C SER A 44 4.68 5.13 2.56
N LEU A 45 4.49 4.48 1.41
CA LEU A 45 5.02 3.14 1.14
C LEU A 45 6.40 3.26 0.46
N VAL A 46 7.34 2.40 0.78
CA VAL A 46 8.66 2.39 0.11
C VAL A 46 9.01 0.96 -0.23
N GLY A 47 9.44 0.71 -1.47
CA GLY A 47 9.90 -0.60 -1.90
C GLY A 47 11.41 -0.61 -2.04
N LEU A 48 12.10 -1.56 -1.41
CA LEU A 48 13.53 -1.78 -1.60
C LEU A 48 13.78 -3.18 -2.15
N ILE A 49 14.76 -3.26 -3.04
CA ILE A 49 15.29 -4.52 -3.59
C ILE A 49 16.79 -4.57 -3.34
N ALA A 50 17.29 -5.72 -2.88
CA ALA A 50 18.72 -5.92 -2.68
C ALA A 50 19.51 -5.63 -3.96
N GLY A 51 20.47 -4.70 -3.89
CA GLY A 51 21.25 -4.24 -5.05
C GLY A 51 20.67 -3.01 -5.76
N GLY A 52 19.60 -2.42 -5.22
CA GLY A 52 18.99 -1.19 -5.71
C GLY A 52 18.21 -1.33 -7.02
N PRO A 53 17.78 -0.21 -7.64
CA PRO A 53 16.85 -0.23 -8.77
C PRO A 53 17.29 -1.08 -9.98
N ALA A 54 18.59 -1.18 -10.24
CA ALA A 54 19.13 -2.01 -11.31
C ALA A 54 18.82 -3.51 -11.11
N ALA A 55 18.71 -3.96 -9.86
CA ALA A 55 18.38 -5.34 -9.50
C ALA A 55 16.95 -5.75 -9.91
N ALA A 56 16.09 -4.78 -10.25
CA ALA A 56 14.76 -5.05 -10.78
C ALA A 56 14.80 -5.68 -12.18
N LEU A 57 15.85 -5.37 -12.97
CA LEU A 57 16.03 -5.92 -14.32
C LEU A 57 16.85 -7.21 -14.30
N GLN A 58 17.91 -7.25 -13.50
CA GLN A 58 18.80 -8.41 -13.37
C GLN A 58 19.17 -8.61 -11.91
N GLU A 59 18.86 -9.80 -11.38
CA GLU A 59 19.09 -10.12 -9.97
C GLU A 59 20.57 -10.03 -9.59
N MET A 60 20.85 -9.38 -8.46
CA MET A 60 22.20 -9.16 -7.94
C MET A 60 22.43 -10.10 -6.75
N GLU A 61 22.86 -11.32 -7.04
CA GLU A 61 23.07 -12.36 -6.02
C GLU A 61 24.14 -11.98 -4.98
N THR A 62 25.18 -11.26 -5.40
CA THR A 62 26.20 -10.73 -4.47
C THR A 62 25.58 -9.78 -3.44
N ALA A 63 24.70 -8.89 -3.87
CA ALA A 63 23.99 -7.97 -2.98
C ALA A 63 23.01 -8.71 -2.05
N ALA A 64 22.28 -9.72 -2.56
CA ALA A 64 21.36 -10.51 -1.76
C ALA A 64 22.06 -11.29 -0.63
N ASN A 65 23.33 -11.65 -0.83
CA ASN A 65 24.16 -12.38 0.12
C ASN A 65 24.98 -11.48 1.07
N ASP A 66 24.79 -10.16 1.03
CA ASP A 66 25.48 -9.20 1.88
C ASP A 66 24.59 -8.77 3.07
N TYR A 67 25.00 -9.12 4.29
CA TYR A 67 24.29 -8.76 5.52
C TYR A 67 24.35 -7.26 5.83
N ASP A 68 25.48 -6.61 5.58
CA ASP A 68 25.69 -5.22 5.97
C ASP A 68 24.95 -4.27 5.03
N LEU A 69 24.85 -4.65 3.75
CA LEU A 69 24.19 -3.84 2.72
C LEU A 69 22.71 -3.58 3.04
N GLY A 70 21.99 -4.55 3.59
CA GLY A 70 20.58 -4.36 3.97
C GLY A 70 20.40 -3.30 5.07
N ALA A 71 21.30 -3.27 6.05
CA ALA A 71 21.31 -2.24 7.09
C ALA A 71 21.70 -0.87 6.51
N LEU A 72 22.72 -0.82 5.65
CA LEU A 72 23.19 0.40 5.00
C LEU A 72 22.10 1.04 4.13
N GLU A 73 21.34 0.25 3.37
CA GLU A 73 20.24 0.77 2.54
C GLU A 73 19.10 1.36 3.39
N LEU A 74 18.77 0.74 4.53
CA LEU A 74 17.81 1.33 5.47
C LEU A 74 18.33 2.63 6.12
N GLN A 75 19.63 2.69 6.45
CA GLN A 75 20.26 3.91 6.96
C GLN A 75 20.23 5.04 5.93
N ALA A 76 20.52 4.72 4.66
CA ALA A 76 20.44 5.67 3.55
C ALA A 76 19.02 6.21 3.36
N LEU A 77 18.00 5.35 3.58
CA LEU A 77 16.58 5.75 3.60
C LEU A 77 16.18 6.56 4.84
N ARG A 78 17.09 6.72 5.83
CA ARG A 78 16.83 7.28 7.15
C ARG A 78 15.66 6.56 7.83
N PHE A 79 15.66 5.23 7.78
CA PHE A 79 14.68 4.41 8.46
C PHE A 79 14.73 4.67 9.98
N SER A 80 13.57 4.72 10.63
CA SER A 80 13.45 5.04 12.06
C SER A 80 12.39 4.18 12.76
N ASP A 81 12.28 4.31 14.08
CA ASP A 81 11.24 3.72 14.93
C ASP A 81 9.81 4.20 14.60
N ASN A 82 9.68 5.31 13.88
CA ASN A 82 8.41 5.79 13.33
C ASN A 82 7.95 4.98 12.12
N ASP A 83 8.84 4.22 11.48
CA ASP A 83 8.54 3.40 10.31
C ASP A 83 8.20 1.96 10.70
N MET A 84 7.62 1.21 9.77
CA MET A 84 7.40 -0.23 9.88
C MET A 84 8.11 -0.95 8.74
N LEU A 85 8.79 -2.06 9.05
CA LEU A 85 9.44 -2.90 8.05
C LEU A 85 8.57 -4.11 7.71
N LEU A 86 8.35 -4.38 6.42
CA LEU A 86 7.81 -5.64 5.92
C LEU A 86 8.87 -6.36 5.08
N ALA A 87 9.47 -7.40 5.64
CA ALA A 87 10.46 -8.23 4.99
C ALA A 87 9.82 -9.35 4.15
N LEU A 88 10.29 -9.48 2.91
CA LEU A 88 9.81 -10.44 1.93
C LEU A 88 10.92 -11.47 1.65
N THR A 89 10.75 -12.71 2.14
CA THR A 89 11.73 -13.78 1.92
C THR A 89 11.08 -15.15 1.94
N VAL A 90 11.20 -15.94 0.87
CA VAL A 90 10.61 -17.29 0.82
C VAL A 90 11.29 -18.25 1.80
N SER A 91 12.62 -18.27 1.82
CA SER A 91 13.41 -19.18 2.66
C SER A 91 13.58 -18.72 4.11
N GLY A 92 13.43 -17.42 4.37
CA GLY A 92 13.72 -16.83 5.68
C GLY A 92 15.23 -16.74 6.01
N LYS A 93 16.10 -16.97 5.03
CA LYS A 93 17.56 -17.06 5.20
C LYS A 93 18.36 -16.09 4.32
N THR A 94 17.69 -15.15 3.65
CA THR A 94 18.36 -14.20 2.74
C THR A 94 19.18 -13.18 3.55
N PRO A 95 20.53 -13.15 3.42
CA PRO A 95 21.39 -12.31 4.27
C PRO A 95 21.04 -10.83 4.27
N TRP A 96 20.83 -10.22 3.10
CA TRP A 96 20.48 -8.82 2.97
C TRP A 96 19.16 -8.47 3.69
N VAL A 97 18.16 -9.34 3.57
CA VAL A 97 16.87 -9.16 4.26
C VAL A 97 17.07 -9.25 5.77
N TRP A 98 17.90 -10.18 6.25
CA TRP A 98 18.18 -10.34 7.67
C TRP A 98 18.92 -9.13 8.26
N GLY A 99 19.89 -8.57 7.52
CA GLY A 99 20.57 -7.32 7.87
C GLY A 99 19.60 -6.14 8.03
N ALA A 100 18.70 -5.97 7.06
CA ALA A 100 17.64 -4.96 7.12
C ALA A 100 16.72 -5.16 8.33
N MET A 101 16.25 -6.40 8.57
CA MET A 101 15.40 -6.71 9.71
C MET A 101 16.09 -6.46 11.05
N ARG A 102 17.36 -6.82 11.20
CA ARG A 102 18.13 -6.57 12.42
C ARG A 102 18.31 -5.09 12.70
N HIS A 103 18.58 -4.31 11.65
CA HIS A 103 18.70 -2.87 11.81
C HIS A 103 17.37 -2.25 12.26
N ALA A 104 16.25 -2.60 11.62
CA ALA A 104 14.93 -2.12 12.02
C ALA A 104 14.57 -2.54 13.46
N TRP A 105 14.82 -3.80 13.82
CA TRP A 105 14.61 -4.30 15.17
C TRP A 105 15.46 -3.55 16.21
N SER A 106 16.73 -3.26 15.90
CA SER A 106 17.63 -2.53 16.82
C SER A 106 17.17 -1.10 17.11
N LEU A 107 16.38 -0.51 16.21
CA LEU A 107 15.77 0.82 16.38
C LEU A 107 14.44 0.76 17.15
N GLY A 108 13.88 -0.43 17.41
CA GLY A 108 12.56 -0.59 18.03
C GLY A 108 11.39 -0.40 17.06
N ALA A 109 11.65 -0.40 15.74
CA ALA A 109 10.60 -0.32 14.73
C ALA A 109 9.83 -1.66 14.65
N PRO A 110 8.51 -1.65 14.41
CA PRO A 110 7.75 -2.87 14.16
C PRO A 110 8.26 -3.62 12.92
N VAL A 111 8.54 -4.91 13.08
CA VAL A 111 9.05 -5.77 12.00
C VAL A 111 8.03 -6.86 11.69
N ALA A 112 7.61 -6.93 10.44
CA ALA A 112 6.83 -8.03 9.90
C ALA A 112 7.63 -8.81 8.86
N VAL A 113 7.37 -10.10 8.75
CA VAL A 113 7.95 -10.94 7.70
C VAL A 113 6.89 -11.76 6.98
N LEU A 114 7.04 -11.86 5.66
CA LEU A 114 6.30 -12.79 4.82
C LEU A 114 7.27 -13.87 4.34
N THR A 115 7.10 -15.08 4.85
CA THR A 115 7.99 -16.22 4.59
C THR A 115 7.25 -17.54 4.59
N GLN A 116 7.73 -18.56 3.87
CA GLN A 116 7.14 -19.90 4.01
C GLN A 116 7.64 -20.65 5.24
N GLN A 117 8.81 -20.27 5.77
CA GLN A 117 9.46 -20.96 6.88
C GLN A 117 9.17 -20.20 8.17
N ALA A 118 8.07 -20.57 8.85
CA ALA A 118 7.60 -19.89 10.06
C ALA A 118 8.55 -20.02 11.26
N ASP A 119 9.48 -20.97 11.21
CA ASP A 119 10.53 -21.26 12.18
C ASP A 119 11.90 -20.67 11.79
N SER A 120 11.98 -19.98 10.64
CA SER A 120 13.21 -19.35 10.16
C SER A 120 13.76 -18.29 11.11
N GLU A 121 15.05 -18.01 10.98
CA GLU A 121 15.73 -16.95 11.74
C GLU A 121 15.09 -15.58 11.52
N ALA A 122 14.64 -15.30 10.29
CA ALA A 122 13.88 -14.09 10.00
C ALA A 122 12.53 -14.05 10.76
N ALA A 123 11.81 -15.18 10.84
CA ALA A 123 10.56 -15.27 11.58
C ALA A 123 10.74 -15.04 13.09
N GLN A 124 11.83 -15.54 13.67
CA GLN A 124 12.13 -15.35 15.09
C GLN A 124 12.40 -13.89 15.47
N LEU A 125 12.85 -13.07 14.52
CA LEU A 125 13.13 -11.64 14.72
C LEU A 125 11.89 -10.74 14.52
N ALA A 126 10.81 -11.25 13.92
CA ALA A 126 9.66 -10.45 13.53
C ALA A 126 8.53 -10.45 14.59
N ASP A 127 7.90 -9.30 14.80
CA ASP A 127 6.69 -9.15 15.64
C ASP A 127 5.44 -9.77 14.98
N ILE A 128 5.44 -9.82 13.65
CA ILE A 128 4.34 -10.36 12.84
C ILE A 128 4.90 -11.30 11.79
N ILE A 129 4.48 -12.57 11.88
CA ILE A 129 4.83 -13.59 10.89
C ILE A 129 3.61 -13.86 10.01
N VAL A 130 3.79 -13.73 8.69
CA VAL A 130 2.81 -14.14 7.69
C VAL A 130 3.38 -15.32 6.91
N ALA A 131 2.92 -16.53 7.25
CA ALA A 131 3.41 -17.76 6.65
C ALA A 131 2.35 -18.49 5.80
N PRO A 132 2.22 -18.18 4.49
CA PRO A 132 1.29 -18.89 3.63
C PRO A 132 1.71 -20.34 3.43
N GLN A 133 0.80 -21.27 3.73
CA GLN A 133 1.00 -22.70 3.58
C GLN A 133 0.71 -23.14 2.14
N THR A 134 1.67 -22.98 1.23
CA THR A 134 1.51 -23.37 -0.18
C THR A 134 1.84 -24.84 -0.46
N GLY A 135 2.44 -25.54 0.52
CA GLY A 135 3.00 -26.88 0.36
C GLY A 135 4.21 -26.96 -0.59
N PRO A 136 4.76 -28.17 -0.81
CA PRO A 136 5.94 -28.39 -1.66
C PRO A 136 5.73 -27.90 -3.09
N GLU A 137 6.75 -27.34 -3.71
CA GLU A 137 6.68 -26.90 -5.11
C GLU A 137 6.51 -28.07 -6.08
N ALA A 138 5.85 -27.83 -7.21
CA ALA A 138 5.64 -28.85 -8.23
C ALA A 138 6.97 -29.33 -8.83
N VAL A 139 7.94 -28.42 -8.97
CA VAL A 139 9.32 -28.70 -9.38
C VAL A 139 10.26 -28.08 -8.36
N ALA A 140 10.99 -28.90 -7.63
CA ALA A 140 11.96 -28.44 -6.64
C ALA A 140 13.09 -27.64 -7.33
N GLY A 141 13.48 -26.51 -6.74
CA GLY A 141 14.55 -25.64 -7.26
C GLY A 141 14.13 -24.67 -8.37
N PHE A 142 12.89 -24.73 -8.86
CA PHE A 142 12.40 -23.87 -9.94
C PHE A 142 11.91 -22.49 -9.45
N GLY A 143 12.63 -21.88 -8.51
CA GLY A 143 12.36 -20.52 -8.03
C GLY A 143 11.12 -20.34 -7.15
N ASN A 144 10.48 -21.41 -6.67
CA ASN A 144 9.32 -21.37 -5.77
C ASN A 144 8.10 -20.58 -6.31
N PRO A 145 7.52 -20.96 -7.46
CA PRO A 145 6.46 -20.19 -8.12
C PRO A 145 5.19 -20.06 -7.27
N LYS A 146 4.79 -21.09 -6.51
CA LYS A 146 3.63 -20.99 -5.61
C LYS A 146 3.90 -20.01 -4.48
N ALA A 147 5.11 -20.02 -3.92
CA ALA A 147 5.54 -19.04 -2.92
C ALA A 147 5.40 -17.60 -3.41
N GLN A 148 5.94 -17.34 -4.61
CA GLN A 148 5.93 -16.01 -5.20
C GLN A 148 4.50 -15.52 -5.50
N LEU A 149 3.63 -16.41 -6.00
CA LEU A 149 2.23 -16.07 -6.24
C LEU A 149 1.49 -15.74 -4.94
N ALA A 150 1.68 -16.55 -3.90
CA ALA A 150 1.10 -16.29 -2.58
C ALA A 150 1.60 -14.96 -2.01
N GLN A 151 2.89 -14.66 -2.13
CA GLN A 151 3.48 -13.40 -1.68
C GLN A 151 2.84 -12.20 -2.39
N ARG A 152 2.70 -12.25 -3.72
CA ARG A 152 2.03 -11.19 -4.50
C ARG A 152 0.57 -11.02 -4.09
N GLN A 153 -0.16 -12.11 -3.89
CA GLN A 153 -1.55 -12.03 -3.45
C GLN A 153 -1.69 -11.38 -2.06
N LEU A 154 -0.80 -11.72 -1.13
CA LEU A 154 -0.77 -11.12 0.21
C LEU A 154 -0.39 -9.64 0.17
N LEU A 155 0.53 -9.24 -0.71
CA LEU A 155 0.84 -7.83 -0.95
C LEU A 155 -0.37 -7.07 -1.52
N ASN A 156 -1.11 -7.66 -2.46
CA ASN A 156 -2.33 -7.06 -2.99
C ASN A 156 -3.40 -6.90 -1.90
N MET A 157 -3.53 -7.89 -1.00
CA MET A 157 -4.43 -7.78 0.16
C MET A 157 -3.98 -6.65 1.10
N LEU A 158 -2.67 -6.52 1.34
CA LEU A 158 -2.11 -5.46 2.16
C LEU A 158 -2.39 -4.08 1.56
N THR A 159 -1.99 -3.84 0.32
CA THR A 159 -2.15 -2.53 -0.34
C THR A 159 -3.62 -2.16 -0.52
N THR A 160 -4.50 -3.13 -0.82
CA THR A 160 -5.96 -2.92 -0.84
C THR A 160 -6.49 -2.55 0.54
N GLY A 161 -6.08 -3.28 1.59
CA GLY A 161 -6.46 -2.98 2.97
C GLY A 161 -6.02 -1.57 3.40
N LEU A 162 -4.80 -1.17 3.05
CA LEU A 162 -4.27 0.16 3.29
C LEU A 162 -5.05 1.24 2.51
N ALA A 163 -5.42 0.97 1.26
CA ALA A 163 -6.18 1.92 0.44
C ALA A 163 -7.57 2.17 1.03
N ILE A 164 -8.23 1.12 1.53
CA ILE A 164 -9.51 1.23 2.24
C ILE A 164 -9.32 2.02 3.55
N ARG A 165 -8.31 1.66 4.35
CA ARG A 165 -8.03 2.33 5.64
C ARG A 165 -7.59 3.78 5.49
N GLY A 166 -6.97 4.15 4.37
CA GLY A 166 -6.51 5.51 4.07
C GLY A 166 -7.52 6.35 3.27
N GLY A 167 -8.79 5.93 3.17
CA GLY A 167 -9.84 6.74 2.54
C GLY A 167 -9.73 6.88 1.01
N ARG A 168 -8.90 6.06 0.35
CA ARG A 168 -8.76 6.03 -1.11
C ARG A 168 -9.91 5.30 -1.82
N VAL A 169 -10.75 4.60 -1.04
CA VAL A 169 -11.89 3.82 -1.52
C VAL A 169 -13.17 4.34 -0.88
N PHE A 170 -14.22 4.51 -1.68
CA PHE A 170 -15.58 4.81 -1.23
C PHE A 170 -16.52 3.74 -1.77
N SER A 171 -17.29 3.09 -0.88
CA SER A 171 -17.95 1.82 -1.21
C SER A 171 -16.94 0.81 -1.78
N ASN A 172 -17.05 0.43 -3.04
CA ASN A 172 -16.10 -0.40 -3.79
C ASN A 172 -15.35 0.38 -4.90
N LEU A 173 -15.45 1.72 -4.92
CA LEU A 173 -14.90 2.58 -5.96
C LEU A 173 -13.58 3.20 -5.50
N ARG A 174 -12.56 3.15 -6.36
CA ARG A 174 -11.30 3.87 -6.16
C ARG A 174 -11.49 5.35 -6.47
N VAL A 175 -11.47 6.21 -5.46
CA VAL A 175 -11.82 7.64 -5.57
C VAL A 175 -10.61 8.58 -5.58
N ASP A 176 -9.39 8.05 -5.41
CA ASP A 176 -8.13 8.81 -5.43
C ASP A 176 -7.47 8.87 -6.83
N LEU A 177 -8.26 8.69 -7.90
CA LEU A 177 -7.76 8.64 -9.27
C LEU A 177 -7.47 10.03 -9.83
N GLN A 178 -6.34 10.15 -10.53
CA GLN A 178 -5.98 11.32 -11.31
C GLN A 178 -6.31 11.11 -12.80
N ALA A 179 -6.88 12.12 -13.44
CA ALA A 179 -7.24 12.12 -14.86
C ALA A 179 -6.02 12.35 -15.79
N THR A 180 -4.98 11.53 -15.69
CA THR A 180 -3.71 11.69 -16.44
C THR A 180 -3.79 11.27 -17.91
N SER A 181 -4.81 10.52 -18.30
CA SER A 181 -5.07 10.12 -19.69
C SER A 181 -6.58 10.14 -19.98
N PRO A 182 -6.99 10.18 -21.26
CA PRO A 182 -8.41 10.11 -21.62
C PRO A 182 -9.12 8.89 -21.01
N ARG A 183 -8.44 7.74 -20.92
CA ARG A 183 -8.96 6.53 -20.28
C ARG A 183 -9.22 6.76 -18.78
N TRP A 184 -8.30 7.40 -18.08
CA TRP A 184 -8.45 7.69 -16.65
C TRP A 184 -9.47 8.80 -16.38
N ALA A 185 -9.58 9.80 -17.26
CA ALA A 185 -10.60 10.83 -17.20
C ALA A 185 -12.03 10.24 -17.34
N GLU A 186 -12.23 9.36 -18.33
CA GLU A 186 -13.51 8.65 -18.50
C GLU A 186 -13.83 7.73 -17.32
N ARG A 187 -12.81 7.05 -16.76
CA ARG A 187 -12.98 6.24 -15.55
C ARG A 187 -13.40 7.10 -14.35
N GLN A 188 -12.81 8.29 -14.19
CA GLN A 188 -13.14 9.22 -13.12
C GLN A 188 -14.59 9.72 -13.23
N ILE A 189 -15.05 10.07 -14.44
CA ILE A 189 -16.45 10.45 -14.70
C ILE A 189 -17.40 9.31 -14.31
N ALA A 190 -17.11 8.08 -14.76
CA ALA A 190 -17.95 6.91 -14.45
C ALA A 190 -18.05 6.66 -12.93
N ILE A 191 -16.96 6.88 -12.20
CA ILE A 191 -16.93 6.73 -10.73
C ILE A 191 -17.78 7.79 -10.04
N VAL A 192 -17.72 9.04 -10.49
CA VAL A 192 -18.58 10.11 -9.94
C VAL A 192 -20.06 9.83 -10.22
N MET A 193 -20.38 9.36 -11.44
CA MET A 193 -21.74 8.97 -11.81
C MET A 193 -22.26 7.85 -10.90
N GLU A 194 -21.49 6.78 -10.72
CA GLU A 194 -21.87 5.64 -9.88
C GLU A 194 -22.00 6.05 -8.40
N ALA A 195 -21.03 6.80 -7.88
CA ALA A 195 -21.02 7.20 -6.47
C ALA A 195 -22.15 8.16 -6.10
N ALA A 196 -22.51 9.09 -6.98
CA ALA A 196 -23.49 10.13 -6.73
C ALA A 196 -24.87 9.87 -7.37
N GLY A 197 -25.02 8.83 -8.21
CA GLY A 197 -26.26 8.55 -8.94
C GLY A 197 -26.64 9.66 -9.93
N CYS A 198 -25.65 10.35 -10.51
CA CYS A 198 -25.87 11.52 -11.36
C CYS A 198 -25.63 11.25 -12.86
N SER A 199 -26.08 12.18 -13.70
CA SER A 199 -25.84 12.15 -15.14
C SER A 199 -24.37 12.43 -15.48
N ARG A 200 -23.95 12.01 -16.68
CA ARG A 200 -22.60 12.28 -17.21
C ARG A 200 -22.29 13.78 -17.29
N SER A 201 -23.27 14.62 -17.61
CA SER A 201 -23.12 16.08 -17.66
C SER A 201 -22.86 16.66 -16.27
N GLU A 202 -23.62 16.22 -15.26
CA GLU A 202 -23.44 16.67 -13.88
C GLU A 202 -22.10 16.23 -13.32
N ALA A 203 -21.70 14.97 -13.54
CA ALA A 203 -20.40 14.45 -13.13
C ALA A 203 -19.24 15.26 -13.75
N LYS A 204 -19.32 15.59 -15.04
CA LYS A 204 -18.31 16.44 -15.72
C LYS A 204 -18.26 17.85 -15.14
N ALA A 205 -19.42 18.47 -14.90
CA ALA A 205 -19.50 19.80 -14.32
C ALA A 205 -18.90 19.83 -12.90
N ALA A 206 -19.23 18.82 -12.07
CA ALA A 206 -18.69 18.68 -10.72
C ALA A 206 -17.17 18.49 -10.71
N LEU A 207 -16.66 17.59 -11.56
CA LEU A 207 -15.22 17.38 -11.71
C LEU A 207 -14.51 18.66 -12.17
N ALA A 208 -15.09 19.40 -13.11
CA ALA A 208 -14.53 20.67 -13.57
C ALA A 208 -14.50 21.72 -12.44
N ALA A 209 -15.58 21.87 -11.68
CA ALA A 209 -15.66 22.79 -10.54
C ALA A 209 -14.66 22.44 -9.43
N CYS A 210 -14.31 21.14 -9.29
CA CYS A 210 -13.39 20.64 -8.28
C CYS A 210 -11.95 20.45 -8.78
N ASN A 211 -11.54 21.08 -9.89
CA ASN A 211 -10.20 20.93 -10.48
C ASN A 211 -9.80 19.46 -10.70
N GLN A 212 -10.73 18.64 -11.18
CA GLN A 212 -10.58 17.19 -11.39
C GLN A 212 -10.27 16.39 -10.10
N HIS A 213 -10.58 16.94 -8.93
CA HIS A 213 -10.47 16.21 -7.66
C HIS A 213 -11.71 15.35 -7.42
N CYS A 214 -11.61 14.05 -7.75
CA CYS A 214 -12.72 13.10 -7.73
C CYS A 214 -13.46 13.04 -6.39
N ARG A 215 -12.73 12.95 -5.27
CA ARG A 215 -13.34 12.90 -3.93
C ARG A 215 -14.19 14.14 -3.65
N THR A 216 -13.67 15.34 -3.94
CA THR A 216 -14.40 16.58 -3.72
C THR A 216 -15.64 16.66 -4.60
N ALA A 217 -15.56 16.23 -5.86
CA ALA A 217 -16.73 16.21 -6.75
C ALA A 217 -17.83 15.27 -6.24
N ILE A 218 -17.47 14.09 -5.73
CA ILE A 218 -18.44 13.14 -5.12
C ILE A 218 -19.10 13.78 -3.89
N LEU A 219 -18.31 14.37 -2.99
CA LEU A 219 -18.84 15.00 -1.78
C LEU A 219 -19.74 16.20 -2.10
N MET A 220 -19.33 17.03 -3.07
CA MET A 220 -20.08 18.19 -3.54
C MET A 220 -21.49 17.78 -4.00
N LEU A 221 -21.58 16.73 -4.83
CA LEU A 221 -22.86 16.23 -5.35
C LEU A 221 -23.72 15.57 -4.27
N LEU A 222 -23.12 14.70 -3.44
CA LEU A 222 -23.86 13.95 -2.41
C LEU A 222 -24.35 14.83 -1.25
N ALA A 223 -23.58 15.86 -0.87
CA ALA A 223 -23.91 16.75 0.23
C ALA A 223 -24.59 18.06 -0.22
N GLY A 224 -24.74 18.29 -1.53
CA GLY A 224 -25.32 19.51 -2.07
C GLY A 224 -24.52 20.77 -1.72
N LEU A 225 -23.19 20.64 -1.64
CA LEU A 225 -22.26 21.72 -1.29
C LEU A 225 -21.72 22.41 -2.55
N ASP A 226 -21.12 23.59 -2.39
CA ASP A 226 -20.21 24.10 -3.42
C ASP A 226 -18.84 23.40 -3.36
N ALA A 227 -18.03 23.58 -4.40
CA ALA A 227 -16.73 22.91 -4.52
C ALA A 227 -15.74 23.30 -3.40
N TRP A 228 -15.81 24.54 -2.89
CA TRP A 228 -14.92 25.02 -1.84
C TRP A 228 -15.30 24.41 -0.49
N GLN A 229 -16.58 24.47 -0.12
CA GLN A 229 -17.14 23.84 1.07
C GLN A 229 -16.88 22.33 1.09
N ALA A 230 -17.08 21.66 -0.04
CA ALA A 230 -16.77 20.24 -0.18
C ALA A 230 -15.28 19.96 -0.01
N ARG A 231 -14.39 20.87 -0.46
CA ARG A 231 -12.95 20.67 -0.30
C ARG A 231 -12.53 20.85 1.16
N GLU A 232 -13.04 21.87 1.82
CA GLU A 232 -12.76 22.16 3.23
C GLU A 232 -13.22 21.01 4.14
N LEU A 233 -14.48 20.60 4.02
CA LEU A 233 -15.04 19.48 4.81
C LEU A 233 -14.27 18.17 4.60
N LEU A 234 -13.79 17.94 3.37
CA LEU A 234 -12.98 16.77 3.06
C LEU A 234 -11.59 16.84 3.71
N MET A 235 -10.96 18.01 3.74
CA MET A 235 -9.66 18.22 4.40
C MET A 235 -9.75 18.05 5.92
N GLU A 236 -10.79 18.58 6.55
CA GLU A 236 -11.06 18.42 8.00
C GLU A 236 -11.16 16.94 8.40
N ASN A 237 -11.60 16.11 7.45
CA ASN A 237 -11.81 14.68 7.60
C ASN A 237 -10.68 13.81 7.02
N ASN A 238 -9.47 14.35 6.84
CA ASN A 238 -8.31 13.63 6.31
C ASN A 238 -8.58 12.92 4.97
N ASP A 239 -9.36 13.58 4.11
CA ASP A 239 -9.88 13.06 2.83
C ASP A 239 -10.74 11.77 2.90
N HIS A 240 -11.30 11.43 4.06
CA HIS A 240 -12.23 10.31 4.20
C HIS A 240 -13.67 10.71 3.83
N LEU A 241 -14.07 10.42 2.59
CA LEU A 241 -15.42 10.75 2.08
C LEU A 241 -16.56 10.30 2.98
N ARG A 242 -16.52 9.04 3.46
CA ARG A 242 -17.58 8.48 4.29
C ARG A 242 -17.71 9.18 5.65
N ILE A 243 -16.61 9.69 6.20
CA ILE A 243 -16.62 10.41 7.47
C ILE A 243 -17.16 11.82 7.23
N ALA A 244 -16.64 12.52 6.21
CA ALA A 244 -17.12 13.83 5.78
C ALA A 244 -18.64 13.86 5.50
N LEU A 245 -19.17 12.84 4.82
CA LEU A 245 -20.62 12.73 4.56
C LEU A 245 -21.44 12.54 5.84
N ARG A 246 -20.93 11.81 6.82
CA ARG A 246 -21.62 11.58 8.10
C ARG A 246 -21.69 12.84 8.93
N ASP A 247 -20.60 13.61 8.97
CA ASP A 247 -20.54 14.86 9.72
C ASP A 247 -21.55 15.88 9.20
N LYS A 248 -21.78 15.91 7.89
CA LYS A 248 -22.74 16.84 7.28
C LYS A 248 -24.17 16.33 7.26
N THR A 249 -24.37 15.03 7.03
CA THR A 249 -25.69 14.44 6.84
C THR A 249 -25.82 13.15 7.66
N PRO A 250 -26.09 13.23 8.98
CA PRO A 250 -26.15 12.06 9.85
C PRO A 250 -27.20 11.02 9.43
N GLN A 251 -28.19 11.39 8.60
CA GLN A 251 -29.29 10.53 8.13
C GLN A 251 -28.98 9.72 6.85
N LEU A 252 -27.97 10.06 6.04
CA LEU A 252 -27.65 9.35 4.79
C LEU A 252 -26.77 8.09 5.00
N ALA A 253 -26.24 7.89 6.20
CA ALA A 253 -25.30 6.82 6.51
C ALA A 253 -25.94 5.45 6.75
N GLU A 254 -27.26 5.39 6.92
CA GLU A 254 -27.99 4.15 7.24
C GLU A 254 -28.53 3.42 6.01
N SER A 255 -28.60 4.07 4.84
CA SER A 255 -29.16 3.50 3.61
C SER A 255 -28.15 2.77 2.71
N GLN A 256 -26.86 2.73 3.08
CA GLN A 256 -25.80 2.09 2.28
C GLN A 256 -24.95 1.08 3.10
N ARG A 257 -25.58 0.36 4.04
CA ARG A 257 -24.98 -0.83 4.68
C ARG A 257 -24.98 -2.04 3.75
#